data_AF-A0AAE3LLF6-F1
#
_entry.id   AF-A0AAE3LLF6-F1
#
_cell.length_a   1.000
_cell.length_b   1.000
_cell.length_c   1.000
_cell.angle_alpha   90.00
_cell.angle_beta   90.00
_cell.angle_gamma   90.00
#
_symmetry.space_group_name_H-M   'P 1'
#
loop_
_entity.id
_entity.type
_entity.pdbx_description
1 polymer ?
#
loop_
_entity_poly.entity_id
_entity_poly.type
_entity_poly.pdbx_seq_one_letter_code
_entity_poly.pdbx_strand_id
1 'polypeptide(L)'
;MKKILIILMVFFITKGANAQAGVSDTLAYVNQIKANKSQYIGKPFSVLLADLQAGIKFFTPRSGMSAYKNKETSTGFYFIIPEYMEDFGSYNFEIKWATPLDRAVTDQIYGSGQYAGQWRPEPAQYYGTGIIADIVVDWRYNN
;
A
#
# COMPACT_ATOMS: atom_id res chain seq x y z
N MET A 1 28.17 29.20 43.37
CA MET A 1 26.73 28.89 43.30
C MET A 1 26.37 28.55 41.87
N LYS A 2 25.69 27.41 41.69
CA LYS A 2 24.88 26.93 40.55
C LYS A 2 25.41 27.10 39.10
N LYS A 3 25.81 25.94 38.58
CA LYS A 3 25.95 25.55 37.16
C LYS A 3 24.67 25.91 36.38
N ILE A 4 24.80 26.52 35.20
CA ILE A 4 23.80 26.38 34.13
C ILE A 4 24.55 26.07 32.83
N LEU A 5 24.38 24.82 32.44
CA LEU A 5 24.79 24.21 31.18
C LEU A 5 23.77 24.67 30.12
N ILE A 6 24.20 25.29 29.03
CA ILE A 6 23.36 25.39 27.82
C ILE A 6 24.13 24.70 26.70
N ILE A 7 23.96 23.38 26.64
CA ILE A 7 24.32 22.58 25.47
C ILE A 7 23.23 22.85 24.44
N LEU A 8 23.57 23.59 23.38
CA LEU A 8 22.73 23.71 22.20
C LEU A 8 22.72 22.35 21.50
N MET A 9 21.73 21.52 21.83
CA MET A 9 21.43 20.29 21.12
C MET A 9 20.68 20.69 19.85
N VAL A 10 21.42 21.03 18.79
CA VAL A 10 20.83 21.16 17.46
C VAL A 10 20.44 19.77 17.00
N PHE A 11 19.18 19.43 17.21
CA PHE A 11 18.50 18.33 16.54
C PHE A 11 18.55 18.60 15.04
N PHE A 12 19.58 18.09 14.37
CA PHE A 12 19.46 17.76 12.96
C PHE A 12 18.47 16.61 12.88
N ILE A 13 17.20 16.97 12.64
CA ILE A 13 16.20 16.04 12.14
C ILE A 13 16.73 15.62 10.76
N THR A 14 17.50 14.54 10.74
CA THR A 14 17.75 13.81 9.52
C THR A 14 16.38 13.31 9.06
N LYS A 15 15.76 14.04 8.13
CA LYS A 15 14.75 13.44 7.29
C LYS A 15 15.47 12.30 6.59
N GLY A 16 15.26 11.09 7.09
CA GLY A 16 15.71 9.88 6.44
C GLY A 16 15.19 9.95 5.02
N ALA A 17 16.08 10.25 4.09
CA ALA A 17 15.87 9.93 2.70
C ALA A 17 15.85 8.41 2.67
N ASN A 18 14.67 7.83 2.89
CA ASN A 18 14.38 6.47 2.48
C ASN A 18 14.35 6.50 0.96
N ALA A 19 15.53 6.60 0.34
CA ALA A 19 15.72 6.03 -0.96
C ALA A 19 15.42 4.54 -0.75
N GLN A 20 14.18 4.15 -1.04
CA GLN A 20 13.81 2.75 -1.14
C GLN A 20 14.74 2.21 -2.22
N ALA A 21 15.81 1.53 -1.80
CA ALA A 21 16.64 0.76 -2.70
C ALA A 21 15.66 -0.13 -3.45
N GLY A 22 15.55 0.08 -4.77
CA GLY A 22 14.62 -0.68 -5.59
C GLY A 22 14.81 -2.15 -5.26
N VAL A 23 13.74 -2.84 -4.87
CA VAL A 23 13.80 -4.26 -4.57
C VAL A 23 14.23 -4.94 -5.86
N SER A 24 15.46 -5.46 -5.88
CA SER A 24 16.09 -6.03 -7.08
C SER A 24 15.28 -7.21 -7.64
N ASP A 25 14.49 -7.88 -6.79
CA ASP A 25 13.56 -8.93 -7.17
C ASP A 25 12.18 -8.67 -6.53
N THR A 26 11.33 -7.92 -7.25
CA THR A 26 9.98 -7.59 -6.78
C THR A 26 9.10 -8.85 -6.67
N LEU A 27 9.37 -9.92 -7.43
CA LEU A 27 8.63 -11.19 -7.34
C LEU A 27 8.89 -11.89 -6.02
N ALA A 28 10.16 -12.11 -5.69
CA ALA A 28 10.57 -12.75 -4.45
C ALA A 28 10.00 -12.02 -3.25
N TYR A 29 10.02 -10.69 -3.30
CA TYR A 29 9.46 -9.84 -2.27
C TYR A 29 7.94 -9.97 -2.11
N VAL A 30 7.18 -9.92 -3.20
CA VAL A 30 5.71 -10.10 -3.11
C VAL A 30 5.37 -11.53 -2.65
N ASN A 31 6.14 -12.54 -3.05
CA ASN A 31 6.02 -13.90 -2.53
C ASN A 31 6.34 -14.02 -1.03
N GLN A 32 7.28 -13.23 -0.52
CA GLN A 32 7.58 -13.18 0.91
C GLN A 32 6.41 -12.60 1.71
N ILE A 33 5.75 -11.55 1.20
CA ILE A 33 4.51 -11.02 1.81
C ILE A 33 3.43 -12.13 1.85
N LYS A 34 3.25 -12.88 0.76
CA LYS A 34 2.32 -14.01 0.70
C LYS A 34 2.63 -15.07 1.75
N ALA A 35 3.90 -15.47 1.87
CA ALA A 35 4.34 -16.49 2.82
C ALA A 35 4.11 -16.04 4.27
N ASN A 36 4.30 -14.75 4.54
CA ASN A 36 4.17 -14.16 5.88
C ASN A 36 2.78 -13.55 6.14
N LYS A 37 1.77 -13.83 5.30
CA LYS A 37 0.49 -13.11 5.37
C LYS A 37 -0.20 -13.20 6.73
N SER A 38 0.00 -14.29 7.47
CA SER A 38 -0.51 -14.49 8.83
C SER A 38 -0.07 -13.40 9.82
N GLN A 39 1.06 -12.72 9.56
CA GLN A 39 1.53 -11.60 10.37
C GLN A 39 0.67 -10.34 10.20
N TYR A 40 -0.09 -10.24 9.11
CA TYR A 40 -0.88 -9.06 8.75
C TYR A 40 -2.39 -9.28 8.84
N ILE A 41 -2.87 -10.53 8.77
CA ILE A 41 -4.30 -10.83 8.93
C ILE A 41 -4.81 -10.32 10.28
N GLY A 42 -5.97 -9.66 10.27
CA GLY A 42 -6.61 -9.07 11.43
C GLY A 42 -5.99 -7.75 11.89
N LYS A 43 -4.96 -7.24 11.21
CA LYS A 43 -4.33 -5.96 11.51
C LYS A 43 -4.74 -4.87 10.51
N PRO A 44 -4.62 -3.58 10.88
CA PRO A 44 -4.74 -2.48 9.94
C PRO A 44 -3.70 -2.59 8.83
N PHE A 45 -4.07 -2.21 7.61
CA PHE A 45 -3.17 -2.21 6.46
C PHE A 45 -1.94 -1.31 6.66
N SER A 46 -2.03 -0.29 7.53
CA SER A 46 -0.87 0.51 7.94
C SER A 46 0.31 -0.30 8.46
N VAL A 47 0.06 -1.47 9.06
CA VAL A 47 1.13 -2.38 9.52
C VAL A 47 1.90 -2.94 8.33
N LEU A 48 1.19 -3.49 7.34
CA LEU A 48 1.83 -3.97 6.12
C LEU A 48 2.50 -2.82 5.36
N LEU A 49 1.86 -1.65 5.25
CA LEU A 49 2.43 -0.47 4.60
C LEU A 49 3.77 -0.04 5.20
N ALA A 50 3.94 -0.14 6.53
CA ALA A 50 5.19 0.21 7.20
C ALA A 50 6.32 -0.79 6.89
N ASP A 51 5.96 -2.06 6.69
CA ASP A 51 6.90 -3.13 6.33
C ASP A 51 7.20 -3.17 4.83
N LEU A 52 6.51 -2.34 4.02
CA LEU A 52 6.73 -2.36 2.57
C LEU A 52 8.09 -1.78 2.18
N GLN A 53 8.94 -2.60 1.57
CA GLN A 53 10.22 -2.18 1.01
C GLN A 53 10.07 -1.54 -0.37
N ALA A 54 9.15 -2.06 -1.19
CA ALA A 54 8.78 -1.46 -2.47
C ALA A 54 7.59 -0.51 -2.29
N GLY A 55 7.68 0.70 -2.85
CA GLY A 55 6.57 1.64 -2.87
C GLY A 55 5.47 1.22 -3.83
N ILE A 56 4.23 1.14 -3.33
CA ILE A 56 3.03 1.01 -4.17
C ILE A 56 2.97 2.20 -5.13
N LYS A 57 2.54 1.94 -6.37
CA LYS A 57 2.44 2.95 -7.44
C LYS A 57 1.01 3.22 -7.84
N PHE A 58 0.22 2.17 -7.93
CA PHE A 58 -1.19 2.27 -8.26
C PHE A 58 -2.04 1.41 -7.34
N PHE A 59 -3.32 1.72 -7.26
CA PHE A 59 -4.31 0.93 -6.57
C PHE A 59 -5.62 0.92 -7.36
N THR A 60 -6.40 -0.16 -7.24
CA THR A 60 -7.69 -0.29 -7.91
C THR A 60 -8.72 -0.86 -6.94
N PRO A 61 -9.76 -0.08 -6.58
CA PRO A 61 -10.79 -0.55 -5.68
C PRO A 61 -11.77 -1.50 -6.36
N ARG A 62 -12.11 -2.60 -5.70
CA ARG A 62 -13.02 -3.64 -6.23
C ARG A 62 -14.25 -3.82 -5.36
N SER A 63 -15.41 -3.67 -6.00
CA SER A 63 -16.69 -3.93 -5.35
C SER A 63 -16.98 -5.43 -5.27
N GLY A 64 -17.75 -5.81 -4.26
CA GLY A 64 -18.31 -7.17 -4.18
C GLY A 64 -19.41 -7.41 -5.24
N MET A 65 -19.98 -8.61 -5.22
CA MET A 65 -21.18 -8.95 -6.03
C MET A 65 -22.33 -7.95 -5.82
N SER A 66 -23.29 -7.89 -6.76
CA SER A 66 -24.30 -6.82 -6.91
C SER A 66 -24.99 -6.31 -5.63
N ALA A 67 -25.21 -7.16 -4.62
CA ALA A 67 -25.75 -6.77 -3.30
C ALA A 67 -24.82 -5.85 -2.48
N TYR A 68 -23.55 -5.76 -2.85
CA TYR A 68 -22.49 -4.99 -2.18
C TYR A 68 -21.93 -3.89 -3.07
N LYS A 69 -22.69 -3.41 -4.07
CA LYS A 69 -22.22 -2.37 -5.01
C LYS A 69 -21.70 -1.09 -4.34
N ASN A 70 -22.19 -0.77 -3.14
CA ASN A 70 -21.77 0.40 -2.35
C ASN A 70 -20.64 0.08 -1.35
N LYS A 71 -20.02 -1.10 -1.48
CA LYS A 71 -18.96 -1.55 -0.58
C LYS A 71 -17.76 -2.01 -1.39
N GLU A 72 -16.59 -1.54 -1.02
CA GLU A 72 -15.34 -2.08 -1.52
C GLU A 72 -14.95 -3.28 -0.66
N THR A 73 -14.97 -4.48 -1.24
CA THR A 73 -14.63 -5.73 -0.54
C THR A 73 -13.17 -6.10 -0.66
N SER A 74 -12.49 -5.57 -1.68
CA SER A 74 -11.06 -5.77 -1.88
C SER A 74 -10.43 -4.62 -2.68
N THR A 75 -9.11 -4.48 -2.56
CA THR A 75 -8.32 -3.50 -3.30
C THR A 75 -7.10 -4.18 -3.90
N GLY A 76 -6.84 -3.96 -5.19
CA GLY A 76 -5.56 -4.34 -5.80
C GLY A 76 -4.53 -3.24 -5.58
N PHE A 77 -3.31 -3.61 -5.19
CA PHE A 77 -2.17 -2.70 -5.05
C PHE A 77 -1.04 -3.16 -5.96
N TYR A 78 -0.46 -2.23 -6.71
CA TYR A 78 0.42 -2.51 -7.82
C TYR A 78 1.80 -1.88 -7.62
N PHE A 79 2.84 -2.68 -7.85
CA PHE A 79 4.23 -2.26 -7.87
C PHE A 79 4.71 -2.10 -9.32
N ILE A 80 5.63 -1.15 -9.58
CA ILE A 80 6.31 -1.08 -10.88
C ILE A 80 7.46 -2.10 -10.88
N ILE A 81 7.48 -2.97 -11.90
CA ILE A 81 8.65 -3.78 -12.24
C ILE A 81 9.40 -3.04 -13.36
N PRO A 82 10.65 -2.60 -13.12
CA PRO A 82 11.40 -1.82 -14.10
C PRO A 82 11.59 -2.54 -15.45
N GLU A 83 11.62 -3.88 -15.43
CA GLU A 83 11.90 -4.73 -16.59
C GLU A 83 10.70 -4.90 -17.54
N TYR A 84 9.47 -4.60 -17.09
CA TYR A 84 8.23 -4.83 -17.84
C TYR A 84 7.37 -3.56 -18.00
N MET A 85 8.02 -2.39 -17.96
CA MET A 85 7.33 -1.09 -18.01
C MET A 85 6.50 -0.87 -19.29
N GLU A 86 6.73 -1.62 -20.36
CA GLU A 86 5.98 -1.49 -21.63
C GLU A 86 4.64 -2.25 -21.63
N ASP A 87 4.47 -3.31 -20.83
CA ASP A 87 3.35 -4.26 -20.96
C ASP A 87 2.35 -4.28 -19.78
N PHE A 88 2.39 -3.30 -18.88
CA PHE A 88 1.56 -3.28 -17.65
C PHE A 88 1.70 -4.55 -16.77
N GLY A 89 2.76 -5.34 -16.97
CA GLY A 89 3.13 -6.44 -16.09
C GLY A 89 3.44 -5.88 -14.70
N SER A 90 2.52 -6.06 -13.76
CA SER A 90 2.68 -5.58 -12.39
C SER A 90 2.47 -6.73 -11.42
N TYR A 91 3.49 -7.01 -10.60
CA TYR A 91 3.26 -7.78 -9.40
C TYR A 91 2.26 -6.99 -8.56
N ASN A 92 1.18 -7.66 -8.19
CA ASN A 92 0.16 -7.07 -7.37
C ASN A 92 -0.15 -8.00 -6.19
N PHE A 93 -0.59 -7.39 -5.12
CA PHE A 93 -1.40 -8.10 -4.16
C PHE A 93 -2.77 -7.44 -4.09
N GLU A 94 -3.77 -8.28 -3.88
CA GLU A 94 -5.11 -7.90 -3.55
C GLU A 94 -5.32 -8.11 -2.05
N ILE A 95 -5.72 -7.05 -1.36
CA ILE A 95 -6.19 -7.16 0.02
C ILE A 95 -7.68 -7.35 0.00
N LYS A 96 -8.15 -8.39 0.68
CA LYS A 96 -9.56 -8.53 1.04
C LYS A 96 -9.77 -7.86 2.39
N TRP A 97 -10.81 -7.04 2.50
CA TRP A 97 -11.11 -6.30 3.72
C TRP A 97 -12.00 -7.13 4.65
N ALA A 98 -11.66 -7.16 5.94
CA ALA A 98 -12.48 -7.84 6.96
C ALA A 98 -13.83 -7.16 7.16
N THR A 99 -13.84 -5.84 7.14
CA THR A 99 -15.04 -5.02 6.99
C THR A 99 -14.92 -4.27 5.67
N PRO A 100 -15.90 -4.40 4.76
CA PRO A 100 -15.85 -3.68 3.50
C PRO A 100 -15.74 -2.16 3.71
N LEU A 101 -14.93 -1.50 2.89
CA LEU A 101 -14.73 -0.05 2.95
C LEU A 101 -15.89 0.68 2.24
N ASP A 102 -16.06 1.96 2.55
CA ASP A 102 -17.08 2.80 1.91
C ASP A 102 -16.69 3.06 0.45
N ARG A 103 -17.52 2.55 -0.48
CA ARG A 103 -17.27 2.67 -1.91
C ARG A 103 -17.27 4.13 -2.37
N ALA A 104 -18.16 4.98 -1.84
CA ALA A 104 -18.26 6.37 -2.27
C ALA A 104 -16.96 7.13 -2.00
N VAL A 105 -16.36 6.90 -0.82
CA VAL A 105 -15.06 7.47 -0.47
C VAL A 105 -13.97 6.96 -1.41
N THR A 106 -13.96 5.66 -1.67
CA THR A 106 -12.93 5.02 -2.50
C THR A 106 -13.01 5.45 -3.97
N ASP A 107 -14.21 5.64 -4.50
CA ASP A 107 -14.44 6.16 -5.85
C ASP A 107 -14.01 7.62 -5.96
N GLN A 108 -14.21 8.43 -4.92
CA GLN A 108 -13.72 9.80 -4.89
C GLN A 108 -12.18 9.85 -4.90
N ILE A 109 -11.53 9.04 -4.07
CA ILE A 109 -10.06 8.98 -3.99
C ILE A 109 -9.47 8.44 -5.30
N TYR A 110 -10.05 7.34 -5.81
CA TYR A 110 -9.61 6.70 -7.06
C TYR A 110 -9.87 7.56 -8.29
N GLY A 111 -11.00 8.27 -8.36
CA GLY A 111 -11.44 9.08 -9.50
C GLY A 111 -10.90 10.51 -9.54
N SER A 112 -9.83 10.82 -8.80
CA SER A 112 -9.29 12.18 -8.60
C SER A 112 -8.60 12.80 -9.84
N GLY A 113 -9.28 12.79 -10.99
CA GLY A 113 -8.89 13.46 -12.23
C GLY A 113 -7.56 12.96 -12.78
N GLN A 114 -6.61 13.88 -12.98
CA GLN A 114 -5.26 13.59 -13.50
C GLN A 114 -4.44 12.62 -12.64
N TYR A 115 -4.89 12.31 -11.41
CA TYR A 115 -4.21 11.43 -10.48
C TYR A 115 -4.97 10.13 -10.22
N ALA A 116 -5.93 9.80 -11.07
CA ALA A 116 -6.76 8.63 -10.87
C ALA A 116 -5.92 7.35 -10.70
N GLY A 117 -6.26 6.55 -9.69
CA GLY A 117 -5.57 5.29 -9.35
C GLY A 117 -4.13 5.42 -8.83
N GLN A 118 -3.55 6.62 -8.69
CA GLN A 118 -2.18 6.78 -8.21
C GLN A 118 -2.07 6.64 -6.69
N TRP A 119 -1.04 5.93 -6.22
CA TRP A 119 -0.74 5.81 -4.80
C TRP A 119 -0.07 7.08 -4.25
N ARG A 120 -0.74 7.73 -3.29
CA ARG A 120 -0.40 9.05 -2.72
C ARG A 120 -0.74 9.08 -1.21
N PRO A 121 -0.39 10.14 -0.46
CA PRO A 121 -0.67 10.20 0.98
C PRO A 121 -2.14 10.04 1.34
N GLU A 122 -3.05 10.59 0.53
CA GLU A 122 -4.51 10.50 0.74
C GLU A 122 -5.03 9.04 0.71
N PRO A 123 -4.85 8.24 -0.36
CA PRO A 123 -5.25 6.83 -0.34
C PRO A 123 -4.50 6.05 0.74
N ALA A 124 -3.22 6.33 1.00
CA ALA A 124 -2.47 5.66 2.07
C ALA A 124 -3.10 5.87 3.46
N GLN A 125 -3.54 7.10 3.75
CA GLN A 125 -4.24 7.42 4.99
C GLN A 125 -5.57 6.69 5.10
N TYR A 126 -6.37 6.69 4.03
CA TYR A 126 -7.68 6.04 4.04
C TYR A 126 -7.55 4.51 4.16
N TYR A 127 -6.86 3.88 3.20
CA TYR A 127 -6.70 2.43 3.16
C TYR A 127 -5.91 1.88 4.35
N GLY A 128 -4.98 2.66 4.92
CA GLY A 128 -4.19 2.26 6.09
C GLY A 128 -5.03 1.88 7.31
N THR A 129 -6.26 2.38 7.41
CA THR A 129 -7.20 2.05 8.48
C THR A 129 -7.95 0.73 8.28
N GLY A 130 -7.97 0.20 7.05
CA GLY A 130 -8.68 -1.02 6.70
C GLY A 130 -8.07 -2.26 7.35
N ILE A 131 -8.92 -3.13 7.92
CA ILE A 131 -8.48 -4.40 8.53
C ILE A 131 -8.35 -5.47 7.45
N ILE A 132 -7.18 -6.11 7.38
CA ILE A 132 -6.87 -7.15 6.41
C ILE A 132 -7.57 -8.46 6.80
N ALA A 133 -8.41 -9.00 5.93
CA ALA A 133 -8.95 -10.36 6.05
C ALA A 133 -8.10 -11.41 5.33
N ASP A 134 -7.56 -11.04 4.16
CA ASP A 134 -6.69 -11.91 3.37
C ASP A 134 -5.77 -11.07 2.49
N ILE A 135 -4.65 -11.68 2.11
CA ILE A 135 -3.74 -11.13 1.10
C ILE A 135 -3.61 -12.20 0.01
N VAL A 136 -4.07 -11.84 -1.18
CA VAL A 136 -3.95 -12.65 -2.38
C VAL A 136 -2.84 -12.03 -3.22
N VAL A 137 -1.84 -12.82 -3.60
CA VAL A 137 -0.85 -12.40 -4.58
C VAL A 137 -1.25 -12.99 -5.91
N ASP A 138 -1.55 -12.14 -6.88
CA ASP A 138 -1.97 -12.51 -8.22
C ASP A 138 -0.89 -12.06 -9.21
N TRP A 139 -0.31 -13.00 -9.95
CA TRP A 139 0.48 -12.67 -11.13
C TRP A 139 -0.49 -12.65 -12.30
N ARG A 140 -0.88 -11.47 -12.77
CA ARG A 140 -1.65 -11.35 -14.00
C ARG A 140 -0.71 -11.11 -15.17
N TYR A 141 -0.44 -12.17 -15.92
CA TYR A 141 -0.03 -12.06 -17.31
C TYR A 141 -1.28 -11.63 -18.09
N ASN A 142 -1.29 -10.42 -18.65
CA ASN A 142 -2.27 -10.08 -19.68
C ASN A 142 -1.83 -10.83 -20.94
N ASN A 143 -2.48 -11.95 -21.25
CA ASN A 143 -2.46 -12.55 -22.58
C ASN A 143 -3.45 -11.81 -23.49
#